data_AF-A0AAE9YAR5-F1
#
_entry.id   AF-A0AAE9YAR5-F1
#
_cell.length_a   1.000
_cell.length_b   1.000
_cell.length_c   1.000
_cell.angle_alpha   90.00
_cell.angle_beta   90.00
_cell.angle_gamma   90.00
#
_symmetry.space_group_name_H-M   'P 1'
#
loop_
_entity.id
_entity.type
_entity.pdbx_description
1 polymer ?
#
loop_
_entity_poly.entity_id
_entity_poly.type
_entity_poly.pdbx_seq_one_letter_code
_entity_poly.pdbx_strand_id
1 'polypeptide(L)'
;MTPPARPASGRDEGTEFLLQSLRDLEAEREAGDIDEDDYQALKDDYTARAAAALRAEEKGRPAPVAPPADRPRTQRLLVVAGVVAFAVLAGVLVAQAVGRRDDGQGITGEVTQSPTQAASECIQLTSSSQLVDALPCYQEVLAEDPDNAVAHTYLGWTLFLTARQAGGDLPQDVVVDLVVRAQDQLDQAVEADPGYADARAFQAVLALRQGRYEEAQAQLDAFDELDAPADMQSLVDGIRQEVTDGLAGEAPTTPPEGSAPPDPSTPTTAPG
;
A
#
# COMPACT_ATOMS: atom_id res chain seq x y z
N MET A 1 45.38 47.80 53.01
CA MET A 1 45.34 46.37 52.63
C MET A 1 44.89 46.33 51.18
N THR A 2 45.83 46.21 50.26
CA THR A 2 45.61 46.13 48.81
C THR A 2 46.45 44.96 48.32
N PRO A 3 45.87 43.92 47.71
CA PRO A 3 46.63 42.76 47.27
C PRO A 3 47.51 43.16 46.06
N PRO A 4 48.73 42.61 45.91
CA PRO A 4 49.53 42.79 44.71
C PRO A 4 48.88 42.07 43.51
N ALA A 5 48.82 42.76 42.38
CA ALA A 5 48.35 42.25 41.10
C ALA A 5 49.18 41.02 40.69
N ARG A 6 48.47 39.95 40.28
CA ARG A 6 49.09 38.72 39.75
C ARG A 6 49.92 39.02 38.50
N PRO A 7 51.05 38.33 38.28
CA PRO A 7 51.79 38.40 37.02
C PRO A 7 50.96 37.81 35.88
N ALA A 8 50.67 38.63 34.86
CA ALA A 8 49.96 38.20 33.66
C ALA A 8 50.93 37.46 32.71
N SER A 9 51.04 36.15 32.86
CA SER A 9 51.70 35.27 31.90
C SER A 9 50.72 34.20 31.42
N GLY A 10 49.66 34.65 30.75
CA GLY A 10 48.69 33.82 30.04
C GLY A 10 48.01 34.68 28.98
N ARG A 11 48.00 34.21 27.73
CA ARG A 11 47.24 34.82 26.64
C ARG A 11 45.75 34.66 26.93
N ASP A 12 44.91 35.63 26.56
CA ASP A 12 43.46 35.51 26.71
C ASP A 12 42.94 34.38 25.80
N GLU A 13 42.06 33.54 26.33
CA GLU A 13 41.46 32.39 25.62
C GLU A 13 40.81 32.81 24.28
N GLY A 14 40.21 34.01 24.25
CA GLY A 14 39.62 34.57 23.03
C GLY A 14 40.67 34.90 21.95
N THR A 15 41.87 35.35 22.35
CA THR A 15 42.97 35.62 21.41
C THR A 15 43.55 34.31 20.89
N GLU A 16 43.70 33.30 21.75
CA GLU A 16 44.17 31.98 21.35
C GLU A 16 43.20 31.31 20.35
N PHE A 17 41.89 31.40 20.62
CA PHE A 17 40.86 30.92 19.70
C PHE A 17 40.99 31.57 18.32
N LEU A 18 41.11 32.90 18.23
CA LEU A 18 41.22 33.60 16.95
C LEU A 18 42.47 33.18 16.16
N LEU A 19 43.60 32.98 16.84
CA LEU A 19 44.84 32.51 16.20
C LEU A 19 44.78 31.03 15.80
N GLN A 20 44.01 30.22 16.51
CA GLN A 20 43.73 28.83 16.10
C GLN A 20 42.82 28.83 14.87
N SER A 21 41.74 29.60 14.87
CA SER A 21 40.83 29.71 13.73
C SER A 21 41.52 30.20 12.45
N LEU A 22 42.52 31.08 12.54
CA LEU A 22 43.34 31.47 11.38
C LEU A 22 44.17 30.31 10.81
N ARG A 23 44.73 29.46 11.67
CA ARG A 23 45.51 28.29 11.25
C ARG A 23 44.62 27.21 10.65
N ASP A 24 43.46 26.99 11.26
CA ASP A 24 42.46 26.05 10.74
C ASP A 24 41.96 26.52 9.36
N LEU A 25 41.67 27.82 9.21
CA LEU A 25 41.23 28.41 7.94
C LEU A 25 42.28 28.25 6.81
N GLU A 26 43.57 28.35 7.14
CA GLU A 26 44.65 28.09 6.17
C GLU A 26 44.73 26.60 5.80
N ALA A 27 44.53 25.69 6.75
CA ALA A 27 44.49 24.25 6.48
C ALA A 27 43.30 23.83 5.60
N GLU A 28 42.11 24.38 5.86
CA GLU A 28 40.90 24.16 5.05
C GLU A 28 41.09 24.68 3.60
N ARG A 29 41.79 25.81 3.42
CA ARG A 29 42.16 26.30 2.09
C ARG A 29 43.15 25.37 1.38
N GLU A 30 44.18 24.89 2.08
CA GLU A 30 45.15 23.95 1.52
C GLU A 30 44.50 22.61 1.13
N ALA A 31 43.46 22.19 1.87
CA ALA A 31 42.64 21.02 1.56
C ALA A 31 41.67 21.26 0.38
N GLY A 32 41.38 22.52 0.05
CA GLY A 32 40.44 22.91 -1.00
C GLY A 32 38.97 22.88 -0.56
N ASP A 33 38.71 22.86 0.74
CA ASP A 33 37.36 22.77 1.34
C ASP A 33 36.64 24.13 1.38
N ILE A 34 37.36 25.21 1.09
CA ILE A 34 36.82 26.58 1.00
C ILE A 34 37.29 27.26 -0.29
N ASP A 35 36.41 28.04 -0.91
CA ASP A 35 36.76 28.83 -2.09
C ASP A 35 37.64 30.05 -1.72
N GLU A 36 38.34 30.58 -2.72
CA GLU A 36 39.31 31.66 -2.50
C GLU A 36 38.64 32.96 -2.05
N ASP A 37 37.44 33.28 -2.54
CA ASP A 37 36.76 34.54 -2.20
C ASP A 37 36.27 34.52 -0.74
N ASP A 38 35.69 33.40 -0.30
CA ASP A 38 35.26 33.17 1.08
C ASP A 38 36.45 33.07 2.04
N TYR A 39 37.54 32.43 1.62
CA TYR A 39 38.79 32.40 2.39
C TYR A 39 39.32 33.82 2.65
N GLN A 40 39.39 34.68 1.62
CA GLN A 40 39.90 36.04 1.79
C GLN A 40 39.00 36.86 2.73
N ALA A 41 37.68 36.76 2.58
CA ALA A 41 36.73 37.46 3.44
C ALA A 41 36.84 37.04 4.92
N LEU A 42 36.94 35.74 5.19
CA LEU A 42 37.09 35.23 6.56
C LEU A 42 38.47 35.55 7.14
N LYS A 43 39.53 35.44 6.35
CA LYS A 43 40.89 35.76 6.77
C LYS A 43 41.03 37.22 7.18
N ASP A 44 40.43 38.14 6.44
CA ASP A 44 40.45 39.56 6.76
C ASP A 44 39.75 39.85 8.10
N ASP A 45 38.58 39.25 8.36
CA ASP A 45 37.86 39.43 9.63
C ASP A 45 38.64 38.86 10.82
N TYR A 46 39.10 37.61 10.72
CA TYR A 46 39.85 36.97 11.80
C TYR A 46 41.18 37.68 12.07
N THR A 47 41.88 38.15 11.03
CA THR A 47 43.13 38.92 11.17
C THR A 47 42.89 40.26 11.86
N ALA A 48 41.84 40.99 11.46
CA ALA A 48 41.49 42.26 12.10
C ALA A 48 41.16 42.07 13.58
N ARG A 49 40.41 41.01 13.92
CA ARG A 49 40.01 40.67 15.30
C ARG A 49 41.19 40.20 16.14
N ALA A 50 42.04 39.32 15.62
CA ALA A 50 43.25 38.87 16.30
C ALA A 50 44.18 40.05 16.61
N ALA A 51 44.37 40.97 15.65
CA ALA A 51 45.15 42.18 15.85
C ALA A 51 44.52 43.13 16.89
N ALA A 52 43.19 43.20 16.98
CA ALA A 52 42.52 43.99 18.01
C ALA A 52 42.68 43.37 19.40
N ALA A 53 42.55 42.04 19.51
CA ALA A 53 42.71 41.29 20.75
C ALA A 53 44.13 41.38 21.31
N LEU A 54 45.16 41.17 20.47
CA LEU A 54 46.57 41.31 20.86
C LEU A 54 46.91 42.71 21.38
N ARG A 55 46.37 43.77 20.74
CA ARG A 55 46.56 45.16 21.22
C ARG A 55 45.82 45.46 22.52
N ALA A 56 44.73 44.74 22.82
CA ALA A 56 43.99 44.86 24.07
C ALA A 56 44.74 44.18 25.23
N GLU A 57 45.28 42.99 24.98
CA GLU A 57 46.15 42.26 25.92
C GLU A 57 47.38 43.08 26.31
N GLU A 58 48.07 43.68 25.33
CA GLU A 58 49.23 44.55 25.59
C GLU A 58 48.89 45.73 26.51
N LYS A 59 47.64 46.22 26.45
CA LYS A 59 47.14 47.34 27.27
C LYS A 59 46.48 46.88 28.57
N GLY A 60 46.50 45.59 28.90
CA GLY A 60 45.86 45.02 30.09
C GLY A 60 44.34 45.20 30.12
N ARG A 61 43.70 45.26 28.94
CA ARG A 61 42.25 45.45 28.79
C ARG A 61 41.61 44.19 28.23
N PRO A 62 40.37 43.86 28.65
CA PRO A 62 39.66 42.71 28.11
C PRO A 62 39.45 42.85 26.60
N ALA A 63 39.55 41.73 25.89
CA ALA A 63 39.34 41.68 24.44
C ALA A 63 37.95 42.27 24.07
N PRO A 64 37.88 43.17 23.08
CA PRO A 64 36.61 43.75 22.67
C PRO A 64 35.73 42.68 21.98
N VAL A 65 34.57 42.38 22.56
CA VAL A 65 33.50 41.64 21.88
C VAL A 65 32.79 42.62 20.94
N ALA A 66 33.11 42.56 19.65
CA ALA A 66 32.39 43.34 18.66
C ALA A 66 30.99 42.75 18.42
N PRO A 67 29.94 43.58 18.27
CA PRO A 67 28.64 43.09 17.79
C PRO A 67 28.80 42.47 16.40
N PRO A 68 27.92 41.52 16.00
CA PRO A 68 27.98 40.93 14.67
C PRO A 68 27.95 42.04 13.62
N ALA A 69 28.85 41.95 12.63
CA ALA A 69 28.94 42.93 11.56
C ALA A 69 27.55 43.13 10.92
N ASP A 70 27.08 44.38 10.91
CA ASP A 70 25.82 44.73 10.29
C ASP A 70 25.95 44.55 8.77
N ARG A 71 25.59 43.36 8.27
CA ARG A 71 25.44 43.14 6.83
C ARG A 71 24.52 44.22 6.28
N PRO A 72 24.92 44.94 5.22
CA PRO A 72 24.14 46.04 4.68
C PRO A 72 22.72 45.55 4.34
N ARG A 73 21.72 46.39 4.59
CA ARG A 73 20.29 46.03 4.37
C ARG A 73 20.05 45.45 2.98
N THR A 74 20.81 45.86 1.98
CA THR A 74 20.80 45.33 0.62
C THR A 74 21.21 43.85 0.56
N GLN A 75 22.28 43.44 1.25
CA GLN A 75 22.71 42.04 1.31
C GLN A 75 21.73 41.17 2.11
N ARG A 76 21.15 41.70 3.20
CA ARG A 76 20.06 41.01 3.93
C ARG A 76 18.81 40.86 3.06
N LEU A 77 18.44 41.90 2.30
CA LEU A 77 17.33 41.86 1.35
C LEU A 77 17.60 40.87 0.20
N LEU A 78 18.83 40.79 -0.31
CA LEU A 78 19.21 39.84 -1.35
C LEU A 78 19.15 38.40 -0.84
N VAL A 79 19.61 38.14 0.39
CA VAL A 79 19.51 36.80 1.01
C VAL A 79 18.03 36.43 1.23
N VAL A 80 17.22 37.34 1.77
CA VAL A 80 15.78 37.09 1.96
C VAL A 80 15.08 36.89 0.62
N ALA A 81 15.39 37.71 -0.39
CA ALA A 81 14.85 37.55 -1.73
C ALA A 81 15.28 36.21 -2.36
N GLY A 82 16.53 35.79 -2.16
CA GLY A 82 17.05 34.49 -2.61
C GLY A 82 16.36 33.32 -1.92
N VAL A 83 16.17 33.37 -0.60
CA VAL A 83 15.46 32.34 0.17
C VAL A 83 13.98 32.28 -0.24
N VAL A 84 13.32 33.42 -0.42
CA VAL A 84 11.93 33.47 -0.89
C VAL A 84 11.83 32.95 -2.32
N ALA A 85 12.74 33.33 -3.22
CA ALA A 85 12.78 32.82 -4.59
C ALA A 85 13.02 31.30 -4.60
N PHE A 86 13.94 30.79 -3.77
CA PHE A 86 14.19 29.37 -3.61
C PHE A 86 12.97 28.64 -3.05
N ALA A 87 12.31 29.19 -2.02
CA ALA A 87 11.10 28.60 -1.44
C ALA A 87 9.93 28.59 -2.42
N VAL A 88 9.77 29.65 -3.23
CA VAL A 88 8.78 29.70 -4.31
C VAL A 88 9.14 28.70 -5.40
N LEU A 89 10.40 28.60 -5.80
CA LEU A 89 10.85 27.68 -6.84
C LEU A 89 10.74 26.22 -6.39
N ALA A 90 11.11 25.91 -5.15
CA ALA A 90 10.87 24.62 -4.51
C ALA A 90 9.38 24.33 -4.36
N GLY A 91 8.57 25.31 -3.95
CA GLY A 91 7.11 25.20 -3.87
C GLY A 91 6.46 24.95 -5.23
N VAL A 92 6.96 25.60 -6.30
CA VAL A 92 6.52 25.38 -7.69
C VAL A 92 6.99 24.01 -8.18
N LEU A 93 8.22 23.59 -7.90
CA LEU A 93 8.71 22.26 -8.26
C LEU A 93 7.94 21.15 -7.53
N VAL A 94 7.66 21.33 -6.24
CA VAL A 94 6.82 20.40 -5.45
C VAL A 94 5.38 20.41 -5.95
N ALA A 95 4.81 21.58 -6.27
CA ALA A 95 3.47 21.68 -6.86
C ALA A 95 3.40 21.05 -8.26
N GLN A 96 4.48 21.09 -9.05
CA GLN A 96 4.58 20.36 -10.31
C GLN A 96 4.80 18.85 -10.11
N ALA A 97 5.47 18.44 -9.04
CA ALA A 97 5.65 17.03 -8.68
C ALA A 97 4.40 16.38 -8.06
N VAL A 98 3.51 17.20 -7.48
CA VAL A 98 2.29 16.73 -6.78
C VAL A 98 1.02 17.07 -7.58
N GLY A 99 1.09 17.97 -8.56
CA GLY A 99 -0.05 18.49 -9.33
C GLY A 99 -0.18 17.95 -10.75
N ARG A 100 -0.30 16.62 -10.88
CA ARG A 100 -1.00 15.84 -11.92
C ARG A 100 -0.48 14.40 -11.90
N ARG A 101 -1.17 13.54 -11.16
CA ARG A 101 -1.17 12.10 -11.45
C ARG A 101 -2.43 11.82 -12.27
N ASP A 102 -2.44 12.29 -13.51
CA ASP A 102 -3.41 11.93 -14.53
C ASP A 102 -2.64 11.73 -15.84
N ASP A 103 -2.77 10.52 -16.37
CA ASP A 103 -2.41 10.02 -17.70
C ASP A 103 -0.92 9.91 -18.09
N GLY A 104 -0.32 8.77 -17.70
CA GLY A 104 0.43 7.94 -18.67
C GLY A 104 1.82 8.35 -19.14
N GLN A 105 2.63 9.07 -18.34
CA GLN A 105 4.02 9.37 -18.72
C GLN A 105 5.02 8.98 -17.63
N GLY A 106 5.53 7.76 -17.71
CA GLY A 106 6.78 7.36 -17.05
C GLY A 106 7.97 8.01 -17.74
N ILE A 107 8.74 8.79 -16.99
CA ILE A 107 10.07 9.27 -17.40
C ILE A 107 11.01 8.06 -17.37
N THR A 108 11.33 7.51 -18.54
CA THR A 108 12.25 6.39 -18.79
C THR A 108 11.93 5.08 -18.06
N GLY A 109 11.17 4.22 -18.76
CA GLY A 109 10.82 2.86 -18.34
C GLY A 109 9.35 2.62 -18.63
N GLU A 110 9.06 1.68 -19.53
CA GLU A 110 7.71 1.17 -19.77
C GLU A 110 7.12 0.74 -18.42
N VAL A 111 6.10 1.45 -17.92
CA VAL A 111 5.36 0.99 -16.74
C VAL A 111 4.44 -0.10 -17.26
N THR A 112 4.99 -1.31 -17.41
CA THR A 112 4.18 -2.50 -17.59
C THR A 112 3.33 -2.64 -16.32
N GLN A 113 2.04 -2.43 -16.48
CA GLN A 113 1.03 -2.75 -15.47
C GLN A 113 1.30 -4.13 -14.88
N SER A 114 1.12 -4.32 -13.57
CA SER A 114 1.27 -5.68 -13.02
C SER A 114 0.14 -6.58 -13.52
N PRO A 115 0.36 -7.89 -13.69
CA PRO A 115 -0.70 -8.82 -14.09
C PRO A 115 -1.94 -8.75 -13.19
N THR A 116 -1.76 -8.62 -11.87
CA THR A 116 -2.88 -8.43 -10.93
C THR A 116 -3.64 -7.12 -11.17
N GLN A 117 -2.95 -6.04 -11.55
CA GLN A 117 -3.60 -4.78 -11.88
C GLN A 117 -4.36 -4.89 -13.21
N ALA A 118 -3.82 -5.60 -14.20
CA ALA A 118 -4.51 -5.91 -15.45
C ALA A 118 -5.77 -6.76 -15.20
N ALA A 119 -5.68 -7.80 -14.37
CA ALA A 119 -6.85 -8.57 -13.94
C ALA A 119 -7.91 -7.71 -13.26
N SER A 120 -7.49 -6.77 -12.41
CA SER A 120 -8.41 -5.85 -11.73
C SER A 120 -9.17 -4.95 -12.72
N GLU A 121 -8.57 -4.61 -13.86
CA GLU A 121 -9.26 -3.85 -14.93
C GLU A 121 -10.26 -4.71 -15.69
N CYS A 122 -9.95 -5.98 -15.93
CA CYS A 122 -10.87 -6.95 -16.55
C CYS A 122 -12.18 -7.13 -15.74
N ILE A 123 -12.17 -6.87 -14.42
CA ILE A 123 -13.37 -6.94 -13.55
C ILE A 123 -14.49 -6.04 -14.06
N GLN A 124 -14.16 -4.88 -14.64
CA GLN A 124 -15.16 -3.96 -15.18
C GLN A 124 -15.97 -4.57 -16.33
N LEU A 125 -15.35 -5.43 -17.15
CA LEU A 125 -16.05 -6.14 -18.23
C LEU A 125 -17.06 -7.12 -17.64
N THR A 126 -16.65 -7.85 -16.59
CA THR A 126 -17.50 -8.81 -15.88
C THR A 126 -18.68 -8.11 -15.22
N SER A 127 -18.43 -7.03 -14.46
CA SER A 127 -19.47 -6.26 -13.77
C SER A 127 -20.45 -5.60 -14.75
N SER A 128 -19.99 -5.26 -15.95
CA SER A 128 -20.82 -4.68 -17.01
C SER A 128 -21.54 -5.73 -17.86
N SER A 129 -21.49 -7.02 -17.47
CA SER A 129 -22.06 -8.15 -18.21
C SER A 129 -21.48 -8.34 -19.63
N GLN A 130 -20.29 -7.80 -19.90
CA GLN A 130 -19.55 -7.98 -21.14
C GLN A 130 -18.72 -9.28 -21.06
N LEU A 131 -19.39 -10.40 -20.84
CA LEU A 131 -18.73 -11.67 -20.49
C LEU A 131 -17.82 -12.16 -21.62
N VAL A 132 -18.25 -12.03 -22.88
CA VAL A 132 -17.48 -12.47 -24.06
C VAL A 132 -16.10 -11.79 -24.13
N ASP A 133 -16.03 -10.50 -23.77
CA ASP A 133 -14.77 -9.74 -23.78
C ASP A 133 -13.96 -9.95 -22.49
N ALA A 134 -14.63 -10.25 -21.36
CA ALA A 134 -13.97 -10.53 -20.08
C ALA A 134 -13.13 -11.82 -20.12
N LEU A 135 -13.63 -12.89 -20.77
CA LEU A 135 -12.89 -14.17 -20.86
C LEU A 135 -11.46 -14.02 -21.40
N PRO A 136 -11.24 -13.48 -22.62
CA PRO A 136 -9.89 -13.32 -23.15
C PRO A 136 -9.04 -12.34 -22.33
N CYS A 137 -9.63 -11.31 -21.72
CA CYS A 137 -8.92 -10.37 -20.86
C CYS A 137 -8.22 -11.08 -19.68
N TYR A 138 -8.93 -11.95 -18.95
CA TYR A 138 -8.29 -12.72 -17.87
C TYR A 138 -7.33 -13.79 -18.38
N GLN A 139 -7.59 -14.40 -19.54
CA GLN A 139 -6.69 -15.40 -20.12
C GLN A 139 -5.35 -14.79 -20.53
N GLU A 140 -5.34 -13.54 -20.99
CA GLU A 140 -4.10 -12.80 -21.25
C GLU A 140 -3.31 -12.57 -19.96
N VAL A 141 -3.99 -12.19 -18.87
CA VAL A 141 -3.33 -12.06 -17.55
C VAL A 141 -2.73 -13.39 -17.11
N LEU A 142 -3.47 -14.50 -17.23
CA LEU A 142 -2.99 -15.83 -16.84
C LEU A 142 -1.90 -16.38 -17.75
N ALA A 143 -1.77 -15.86 -18.98
CA ALA A 143 -0.65 -16.20 -19.86
C ALA A 143 0.66 -15.55 -19.39
N GLU A 144 0.58 -14.39 -18.73
CA GLU A 144 1.73 -13.68 -18.15
C GLU A 144 2.05 -14.13 -16.72
N ASP A 145 1.02 -14.33 -15.90
CA ASP A 145 1.09 -14.76 -14.51
C ASP A 145 0.13 -15.93 -14.27
N PRO A 146 0.59 -17.18 -14.46
CA PRO A 146 -0.23 -18.36 -14.34
C PRO A 146 -0.83 -18.60 -12.95
N ASP A 147 -0.27 -17.99 -11.90
CA ASP A 147 -0.73 -18.15 -10.51
C ASP A 147 -1.50 -16.90 -10.04
N ASN A 148 -2.05 -16.10 -10.95
CA ASN A 148 -2.75 -14.87 -10.58
C ASN A 148 -4.12 -15.17 -9.96
N ALA A 149 -4.20 -15.12 -8.62
CA ALA A 149 -5.42 -15.43 -7.87
C ALA A 149 -6.62 -14.55 -8.29
N VAL A 150 -6.41 -13.26 -8.59
CA VAL A 150 -7.48 -12.35 -9.03
C VAL A 150 -8.01 -12.77 -10.39
N ALA A 151 -7.13 -13.04 -11.36
CA ALA A 151 -7.52 -13.47 -12.69
C ALA A 151 -8.27 -14.80 -12.67
N HIS A 152 -7.76 -15.80 -11.95
CA HIS A 152 -8.44 -17.08 -11.75
C HIS A 152 -9.82 -16.91 -11.12
N THR A 153 -9.94 -16.09 -10.06
CA THR A 153 -11.20 -15.85 -9.36
C THR A 153 -12.27 -15.32 -10.29
N TYR A 154 -11.95 -14.23 -10.99
CA TYR A 154 -12.94 -13.57 -11.81
C TYR A 154 -13.15 -14.24 -13.18
N LEU A 155 -12.17 -14.97 -13.71
CA LEU A 155 -12.39 -15.86 -14.86
C LEU A 155 -13.38 -16.98 -14.51
N GLY A 156 -13.20 -17.63 -13.36
CA GLY A 156 -14.13 -18.64 -12.85
C GLY A 156 -15.54 -18.07 -12.68
N TRP A 157 -15.66 -16.90 -12.05
CA TRP A 157 -16.94 -16.21 -11.91
C TRP A 157 -17.58 -15.87 -13.26
N THR A 158 -16.79 -15.40 -14.23
CA THR A 158 -17.26 -15.05 -15.58
C THR A 158 -17.76 -16.28 -16.34
N LEU A 159 -17.07 -17.42 -16.24
CA LEU A 159 -17.51 -18.69 -16.82
C LEU A 159 -18.85 -19.13 -16.23
N PHE A 160 -19.00 -19.03 -14.90
CA PHE A 160 -20.24 -19.35 -14.21
C PHE A 160 -21.40 -18.41 -14.63
N LEU A 161 -21.14 -17.10 -14.72
CA LEU A 161 -22.12 -16.14 -15.22
C LEU A 161 -22.50 -16.43 -16.68
N THR A 162 -21.55 -16.85 -17.51
CA THR A 162 -21.79 -17.22 -18.91
C THR A 162 -22.72 -18.43 -19.00
N ALA A 163 -22.46 -19.46 -18.18
CA ALA A 163 -23.32 -20.64 -18.09
C ALA A 163 -24.75 -20.28 -17.66
N ARG A 164 -24.91 -19.33 -16.73
CA ARG A 164 -26.22 -18.87 -16.25
C ARG A 164 -26.96 -17.97 -17.25
N GLN A 165 -26.27 -17.00 -17.84
CA GLN A 165 -26.87 -16.02 -18.74
C GLN A 165 -27.32 -16.66 -20.06
N ALA A 166 -26.63 -17.72 -20.49
CA ALA A 166 -27.00 -18.51 -21.65
C ALA A 166 -28.40 -19.13 -21.58
N GLY A 167 -29.07 -19.19 -20.42
CA GLY A 167 -30.54 -19.28 -20.38
C GLY A 167 -31.20 -20.41 -21.18
N GLY A 168 -30.58 -21.59 -21.29
CA GLY A 168 -31.09 -22.72 -22.08
C GLY A 168 -30.81 -22.64 -23.58
N ASP A 169 -30.18 -21.56 -24.06
CA ASP A 169 -29.74 -21.39 -25.45
C ASP A 169 -28.48 -22.20 -25.78
N LEU A 170 -27.69 -22.55 -24.77
CA LEU A 170 -26.54 -23.45 -24.91
C LEU A 170 -26.93 -24.92 -24.68
N PRO A 171 -26.31 -25.86 -25.42
CA PRO A 171 -26.40 -27.29 -25.11
C PRO A 171 -26.01 -27.57 -23.66
N GLN A 172 -26.71 -28.51 -23.01
CA GLN A 172 -26.47 -28.83 -21.60
C GLN A 172 -25.04 -29.25 -21.30
N ASP A 173 -24.41 -30.01 -22.19
CA ASP A 173 -23.00 -30.43 -22.08
C ASP A 173 -22.05 -29.24 -22.06
N VAL A 174 -22.32 -28.19 -22.85
CA VAL A 174 -21.55 -26.94 -22.82
C VAL A 174 -21.74 -26.19 -21.51
N VAL A 175 -22.97 -26.14 -20.99
CA VAL A 175 -23.26 -25.52 -19.68
C VAL A 175 -22.50 -26.25 -18.57
N VAL A 176 -22.50 -27.58 -18.59
CA VAL A 176 -21.75 -28.40 -17.62
C VAL A 176 -20.25 -28.15 -17.72
N ASP A 177 -19.67 -28.11 -18.93
CA ASP A 177 -18.25 -27.79 -19.14
C ASP A 177 -17.88 -26.43 -18.57
N LEU A 178 -18.70 -25.40 -18.81
CA LEU A 178 -18.47 -24.05 -18.27
C LEU A 178 -18.46 -24.03 -16.74
N VAL A 179 -19.37 -24.77 -16.10
CA VAL A 179 -19.44 -24.84 -14.63
C VAL A 179 -18.26 -25.62 -14.05
N VAL A 180 -17.83 -26.71 -14.69
CA VAL A 180 -16.62 -27.47 -14.29
C VAL A 180 -15.39 -26.57 -14.38
N ARG A 181 -15.21 -25.89 -15.51
CA ARG A 181 -14.10 -24.95 -15.69
C ARG A 181 -14.17 -23.79 -14.71
N ALA A 182 -15.36 -23.29 -14.38
CA ALA A 182 -15.53 -22.26 -13.36
C ALA A 182 -15.04 -22.74 -11.98
N GLN A 183 -15.37 -23.97 -11.59
CA GLN A 183 -14.86 -24.59 -10.37
C GLN A 183 -13.33 -24.71 -10.40
N ASP A 184 -12.76 -25.27 -11.47
CA ASP A 184 -11.31 -25.44 -11.60
C ASP A 184 -10.56 -24.11 -11.44
N GLN A 185 -11.08 -23.03 -12.03
CA GLN A 185 -10.48 -21.70 -11.90
C GLN A 185 -10.54 -21.17 -10.46
N LEU A 186 -11.66 -21.36 -9.76
CA LEU A 186 -11.76 -20.95 -8.36
C LEU A 186 -10.87 -21.78 -7.45
N ASP A 187 -10.68 -23.06 -7.74
CA ASP A 187 -9.75 -23.93 -7.01
C ASP A 187 -8.30 -23.46 -7.21
N GLN A 188 -7.92 -23.11 -8.45
CA GLN A 188 -6.60 -22.50 -8.74
C GLN A 188 -6.42 -21.15 -8.04
N ALA A 189 -7.46 -20.33 -7.95
CA ALA A 189 -7.38 -19.06 -7.22
C ALA A 189 -7.05 -19.26 -5.73
N VAL A 190 -7.72 -20.22 -5.08
CA VAL A 190 -7.50 -20.55 -3.67
C VAL A 190 -6.13 -21.21 -3.46
N GLU A 191 -5.65 -22.00 -4.42
CA GLU A 191 -4.31 -22.57 -4.38
C GLU A 191 -3.23 -21.48 -4.46
N ALA A 192 -3.41 -20.50 -5.33
CA ALA A 192 -2.51 -19.38 -5.51
C ALA A 192 -2.51 -18.40 -4.32
N ASP A 193 -3.69 -18.04 -3.81
CA ASP A 193 -3.85 -17.19 -2.63
C ASP A 193 -5.00 -17.70 -1.74
N PRO A 194 -4.70 -18.50 -0.70
CA PRO A 194 -5.70 -18.98 0.24
C PRO A 194 -6.42 -17.87 1.02
N GLY A 195 -5.84 -16.67 1.08
CA GLY A 195 -6.39 -15.50 1.78
C GLY A 195 -7.31 -14.65 0.90
N TYR A 196 -7.47 -14.97 -0.39
CA TYR A 196 -8.28 -14.16 -1.29
C TYR A 196 -9.78 -14.46 -1.12
N ALA A 197 -10.46 -13.62 -0.35
CA ALA A 197 -11.84 -13.85 0.11
C ALA A 197 -12.86 -13.99 -1.03
N ASP A 198 -12.70 -13.25 -2.14
CA ASP A 198 -13.58 -13.31 -3.30
C ASP A 198 -13.69 -14.74 -3.86
N ALA A 199 -12.57 -15.48 -3.90
CA ALA A 199 -12.54 -16.86 -4.39
C ALA A 199 -13.41 -17.78 -3.53
N ARG A 200 -13.30 -17.68 -2.19
CA ARG A 200 -14.11 -18.45 -1.24
C ARG A 200 -15.60 -18.11 -1.37
N ALA A 201 -15.93 -16.82 -1.47
CA ALA A 201 -17.30 -16.37 -1.64
C ALA A 201 -17.92 -16.92 -2.94
N PHE A 202 -17.19 -16.88 -4.05
CA PHE A 202 -17.66 -17.41 -5.32
C PHE A 202 -17.75 -18.94 -5.34
N GLN A 203 -16.84 -19.68 -4.68
CA GLN A 203 -16.98 -21.13 -4.50
C GLN A 203 -18.26 -21.46 -3.72
N ALA A 204 -18.57 -20.73 -2.65
CA ALA A 204 -19.81 -20.91 -1.88
C ALA A 204 -21.06 -20.71 -2.75
N VAL A 205 -21.10 -19.63 -3.54
CA VAL A 205 -22.21 -19.37 -4.46
C VAL A 205 -22.32 -20.48 -5.52
N LEU A 206 -21.21 -20.90 -6.11
CA LEU A 206 -21.19 -21.92 -7.15
C LEU A 206 -21.61 -23.31 -6.62
N ALA A 207 -21.21 -23.67 -5.39
CA ALA A 207 -21.63 -24.89 -4.72
C ALA A 207 -23.13 -24.87 -4.40
N LEU A 208 -23.62 -23.77 -3.83
CA LEU A 208 -25.04 -23.56 -3.53
C LEU A 208 -25.91 -23.72 -4.79
N ARG A 209 -25.52 -23.11 -5.90
CA ARG A 209 -26.29 -23.14 -7.15
C ARG A 209 -26.31 -24.52 -7.81
N GLN A 210 -25.40 -25.40 -7.41
CA GLN A 210 -25.37 -26.80 -7.79
C GLN A 210 -26.05 -27.72 -6.77
N GLY A 211 -26.64 -27.16 -5.71
CA GLY A 211 -27.29 -27.93 -4.64
C GLY A 211 -26.32 -28.67 -3.73
N ARG A 212 -25.02 -28.34 -3.76
CA ARG A 212 -24.00 -28.94 -2.88
C ARG A 212 -23.90 -28.12 -1.60
N TYR A 213 -24.90 -28.24 -0.74
CA TYR A 213 -25.04 -27.37 0.44
C TYR A 213 -23.94 -27.60 1.49
N GLU A 214 -23.46 -28.84 1.67
CA GLU A 214 -22.32 -29.14 2.56
C GLU A 214 -21.03 -28.44 2.11
N GLU A 215 -20.75 -28.48 0.81
CA GLU A 215 -19.59 -27.79 0.24
C GLU A 215 -19.74 -26.28 0.32
N ALA A 216 -20.94 -25.75 0.03
CA ALA A 216 -21.23 -24.34 0.19
C ALA A 216 -20.97 -23.88 1.64
N GLN A 217 -21.46 -24.62 2.63
CA GLN A 217 -21.21 -24.34 4.04
C GLN A 217 -19.73 -24.35 4.39
N ALA A 218 -18.97 -25.34 3.90
CA ALA A 218 -17.53 -25.41 4.15
C ALA A 218 -16.77 -24.18 3.60
N GLN A 219 -17.18 -23.65 2.43
CA GLN A 219 -16.58 -22.43 1.89
C GLN A 219 -17.00 -21.18 2.65
N LEU A 220 -18.23 -21.14 3.18
CA LEU A 220 -18.68 -20.06 4.07
C LEU A 220 -17.90 -20.02 5.38
N ASP A 221 -17.68 -21.19 5.99
CA ASP A 221 -16.88 -21.31 7.21
C ASP A 221 -15.43 -20.86 6.96
N ALA A 222 -14.83 -21.26 5.83
CA ALA A 222 -13.50 -20.81 5.44
C ALA A 222 -13.44 -19.30 5.14
N PHE A 223 -14.49 -18.72 4.55
CA PHE A 223 -14.61 -17.29 4.31
C PHE A 223 -14.65 -16.49 5.62
N ASP A 224 -15.30 -17.03 6.67
CA ASP A 224 -15.43 -16.38 7.98
C ASP A 224 -14.11 -16.24 8.74
N GLU A 225 -13.07 -16.98 8.33
CA GLU A 225 -11.72 -16.86 8.86
C GLU A 225 -10.91 -15.72 8.19
N LEU A 226 -11.42 -15.10 7.12
CA LEU A 226 -10.74 -14.08 6.33
C LEU A 226 -11.19 -12.65 6.68
N ASP A 227 -10.29 -11.69 6.50
CA ASP A 227 -10.64 -10.25 6.55
C ASP A 227 -11.22 -9.81 5.20
N ALA A 228 -12.48 -10.16 4.97
CA ALA A 228 -13.12 -10.01 3.67
C ALA A 228 -13.66 -8.58 3.41
N PRO A 229 -13.61 -8.09 2.15
CA PRO A 229 -14.28 -6.86 1.73
C PRO A 229 -15.79 -6.83 2.04
N ALA A 230 -16.34 -5.65 2.32
CA ALA A 230 -17.73 -5.49 2.76
C ALA A 230 -18.78 -5.93 1.72
N ASP A 231 -18.46 -5.79 0.43
CA ASP A 231 -19.28 -6.29 -0.67
C ASP A 231 -19.32 -7.81 -0.71
N MET A 232 -18.19 -8.49 -0.45
CA MET A 232 -18.15 -9.95 -0.34
C MET A 232 -18.86 -10.46 0.92
N GLN A 233 -18.74 -9.76 2.05
CA GLN A 233 -19.53 -10.04 3.25
C GLN A 233 -21.04 -9.97 2.93
N SER A 234 -21.46 -8.91 2.23
CA SER A 234 -22.86 -8.72 1.83
C SER A 234 -23.36 -9.82 0.89
N LEU A 235 -22.51 -10.28 -0.04
CA LEU A 235 -22.82 -11.39 -0.94
C LEU A 235 -23.04 -12.69 -0.17
N VAL A 236 -22.11 -13.02 0.73
CA VAL A 236 -22.15 -14.23 1.54
C VAL A 236 -23.35 -14.23 2.48
N ASP A 237 -23.61 -13.13 3.18
CA ASP A 237 -24.78 -13.00 4.06
C ASP A 237 -26.10 -13.24 3.31
N GLY A 238 -26.17 -12.85 2.03
CA GLY A 238 -27.31 -13.08 1.17
C GLY A 238 -27.59 -14.56 0.86
N ILE A 239 -26.61 -15.46 1.00
CA ILE A 239 -26.75 -16.88 0.66
C ILE A 239 -26.81 -17.82 1.87
N ARG A 240 -26.43 -17.37 3.08
CA ARG A 240 -26.35 -18.24 4.28
C ARG A 240 -27.67 -18.95 4.61
N GLN A 241 -28.78 -18.22 4.53
CA GLN A 241 -30.11 -18.79 4.81
C GLN A 241 -30.43 -19.92 3.82
N GLU A 242 -30.16 -19.72 2.53
CA GLU A 242 -30.43 -20.71 1.48
C GLU A 242 -29.59 -21.98 1.68
N VAL A 243 -28.31 -21.83 2.07
CA VAL A 243 -27.44 -22.96 2.43
C VAL A 243 -27.99 -23.72 3.63
N THR A 244 -28.39 -23.00 4.69
CA THR A 244 -28.93 -23.60 5.93
C THR A 244 -30.21 -24.39 5.66
N ASP A 245 -31.14 -23.80 4.89
CA ASP A 245 -32.40 -24.45 4.53
C ASP A 245 -32.15 -25.69 3.65
N GLY A 246 -31.18 -25.62 2.74
CA GLY A 246 -30.76 -26.76 1.91
C GLY A 246 -30.24 -27.94 2.73
N LEU A 247 -29.33 -27.68 3.68
CA LEU A 247 -28.82 -28.69 4.61
C LEU A 247 -29.93 -29.35 5.44
N ALA A 248 -30.90 -28.57 5.90
CA ALA A 248 -32.04 -29.07 6.65
C ALA A 248 -32.99 -29.94 5.79
N GLY A 249 -33.08 -29.64 4.49
CA GLY A 249 -33.86 -30.41 3.53
C GLY A 249 -33.25 -31.76 3.14
N GLU A 250 -31.92 -31.89 3.20
CA GLU A 250 -31.20 -33.15 2.97
C GLU A 250 -31.17 -34.09 4.18
N ALA A 251 -31.35 -33.55 5.40
CA ALA A 251 -31.42 -34.37 6.59
C ALA A 251 -32.56 -35.39 6.45
N PRO A 252 -32.32 -36.70 6.71
CA PRO A 252 -33.38 -37.70 6.63
C PRO A 252 -34.50 -37.28 7.58
N THR A 253 -35.64 -36.89 7.02
CA THR A 253 -36.85 -36.57 7.76
C THR A 253 -37.20 -37.81 8.57
N THR A 254 -36.79 -37.81 9.84
CA THR A 254 -37.12 -38.89 10.76
C THR A 254 -38.63 -38.83 10.92
N PRO A 255 -39.39 -39.86 10.49
CA PRO A 255 -40.83 -39.84 10.69
C PRO A 255 -41.11 -39.70 12.18
N PRO A 256 -42.16 -38.98 12.62
CA PRO A 256 -42.50 -38.94 14.03
C PRO A 256 -42.72 -40.38 14.53
N GLU A 257 -41.88 -40.78 15.48
CA GLU A 257 -41.94 -42.07 16.16
C GLU A 257 -43.26 -42.15 16.92
N GLY A 258 -44.29 -42.72 16.29
CA GLY A 258 -45.62 -42.75 16.88
C GLY A 258 -46.77 -43.14 15.95
N SER A 259 -46.63 -44.20 15.16
CA SER A 259 -47.78 -44.97 14.64
C SER A 259 -47.30 -46.34 14.19
N ALA A 260 -47.15 -47.25 15.16
CA ALA A 260 -47.06 -48.67 14.87
C ALA A 260 -48.36 -49.10 14.14
N PRO A 261 -48.28 -49.79 13.00
CA PRO A 261 -49.47 -50.36 12.36
C PRO A 261 -50.05 -51.46 13.27
N PRO A 262 -51.39 -51.59 13.37
CA PRO A 262 -52.00 -52.66 14.14
C PRO A 262 -51.68 -54.02 13.51
N ASP A 263 -51.24 -54.94 14.36
CA ASP A 263 -50.83 -56.31 14.08
C ASP A 263 -51.98 -57.13 13.44
N PRO A 264 -51.84 -57.68 12.22
CA PRO A 264 -52.88 -58.46 11.56
C PRO A 264 -52.83 -59.91 12.04
N SER A 265 -53.22 -60.16 13.29
CA SER A 265 -53.41 -61.52 13.83
C SER A 265 -54.75 -61.65 14.54
N THR A 266 -55.84 -61.66 13.79
CA THR A 266 -57.13 -62.23 14.24
C THR A 266 -57.71 -63.12 13.13
N PRO A 267 -57.93 -64.43 13.38
CA PRO A 267 -58.64 -65.29 12.44
C PRO A 267 -60.15 -65.08 12.58
N THR A 268 -60.79 -64.57 11.53
CA THR A 268 -62.25 -64.51 11.40
C THR A 268 -62.82 -65.92 11.29
N THR A 269 -63.53 -66.35 12.33
CA THR A 269 -64.43 -67.52 12.28
C THR A 269 -65.73 -67.10 11.62
N ALA A 270 -66.11 -67.74 10.51
CA ALA A 270 -67.42 -67.58 9.87
C ALA A 270 -68.44 -68.53 10.52
N PRO A 271 -69.70 -68.11 10.76
CA PRO A 271 -70.80 -69.04 10.98
C PRO A 271 -71.46 -69.41 9.64
N GLY A 272 -71.95 -70.64 9.55
CA GLY A 272 -72.70 -71.18 8.42
C GLY A 272 -74.18 -70.79 8.39
#